data_AF-U2R2C8-F1
#
_entry.id   AF-U2R2C8-F1
#
_cell.length_a   1.000
_cell.length_b   1.000
_cell.length_c   1.000
_cell.angle_alpha   90.00
_cell.angle_beta   90.00
_cell.angle_gamma   90.00
#
_symmetry.space_group_name_H-M   'P 1'
#
loop_
_entity.id
_entity.type
_entity.pdbx_description
1 polymer ?
#
loop_
_entity_poly.entity_id
_entity_poly.type
_entity_poly.pdbx_seq_one_letter_code
_entity_poly.pdbx_strand_id
1 'polypeptide(L)' 'GGGWHWGAEAHHPHLPRGNRVQVGQVAPLEEILYGPAPVAEGTANLVGALRRSMATTGYSDLKEFQRVEVVVAPYQAH' A
#
# COMPACT_ATOMS: atom_id res chain seq x y z
N GLY A 1 -7.50 7.78 -14.94
CA GLY A 1 -8.19 6.61 -15.50
C GLY A 1 -9.52 6.29 -14.82
N GLY A 2 -10.32 7.25 -14.35
CA GLY A 2 -11.71 7.00 -13.90
C GLY A 2 -11.94 5.82 -12.92
N GLY A 3 -10.97 5.56 -12.02
CA GLY A 3 -11.01 4.41 -11.11
C GLY A 3 -10.38 3.11 -11.65
N TRP A 4 -9.90 3.09 -12.88
CA TRP A 4 -9.20 1.96 -13.49
C TRP A 4 -7.68 2.12 -13.40
N HIS A 5 -7.01 1.01 -13.15
CA HIS A 5 -5.55 0.87 -13.22
C HIS A 5 -5.18 -0.23 -14.22
N TRP A 6 -4.10 -0.04 -14.97
CA TRP A 6 -3.49 -1.05 -15.82
C TRP A 6 -1.99 -0.78 -15.91
N GLY A 7 -1.18 -1.84 -15.95
CA GLY A 7 0.24 -1.71 -16.24
C GLY A 7 0.51 -1.53 -17.74
N ALA A 8 1.74 -1.16 -18.08
CA ALA A 8 2.15 -1.00 -19.48
C ALA A 8 2.07 -2.34 -20.24
N GLU A 9 2.22 -3.48 -19.58
CA GLU A 9 2.12 -4.80 -20.18
C GLU A 9 0.71 -5.18 -20.65
N ALA A 10 -0.33 -4.44 -20.23
CA ALA A 10 -1.73 -4.71 -20.60
C ALA A 10 -2.10 -4.29 -22.04
N HIS A 11 -1.32 -3.42 -22.69
CA HIS A 11 -1.66 -2.89 -24.02
C HIS A 11 -0.93 -3.58 -25.18
N HIS A 12 -0.13 -4.64 -24.92
CA HIS A 12 0.65 -5.29 -25.96
C HIS A 12 -0.28 -6.04 -26.95
N PRO A 13 -0.22 -5.76 -28.27
CA PRO A 13 -1.23 -6.20 -29.24
C PRO A 13 -1.28 -7.72 -29.47
N HIS A 14 -0.17 -8.42 -29.25
CA HIS A 14 -0.05 -9.87 -29.52
C HIS A 14 0.18 -10.72 -28.26
N LEU A 15 0.46 -10.07 -27.13
CA LEU A 15 0.86 -10.75 -25.90
C LEU A 15 0.53 -9.86 -24.69
N PRO A 16 -0.75 -9.53 -24.47
CA PRO A 16 -1.16 -8.79 -23.29
C PRO A 16 -0.82 -9.64 -22.06
N ARG A 17 0.01 -9.09 -21.16
CA ARG A 17 0.45 -9.75 -19.92
C ARG A 17 -0.09 -9.06 -18.67
N GLY A 18 -1.03 -8.13 -18.86
CA GLY A 18 -1.62 -7.34 -17.79
C GLY A 18 -3.12 -7.24 -17.98
N ASN A 19 -3.83 -7.08 -16.86
CA ASN A 19 -5.26 -6.85 -16.84
C ASN A 19 -5.54 -5.40 -16.49
N ARG A 20 -6.61 -4.86 -17.07
CA ARG A 20 -7.20 -3.62 -16.59
C ARG A 20 -8.12 -3.95 -15.42
N VAL A 21 -7.88 -3.33 -14.28
CA VAL A 21 -8.58 -3.61 -13.02
C VAL A 21 -9.25 -2.35 -12.47
N GLN A 22 -10.44 -2.52 -11.89
CA GLN A 22 -11.16 -1.42 -11.27
C GLN A 22 -10.73 -1.30 -9.81
N VAL A 23 -10.04 -0.21 -9.49
CA VAL A 23 -9.52 0.10 -8.15
C VAL A 23 -10.33 1.20 -7.44
N GLY A 24 -11.13 1.96 -8.20
CA GLY A 24 -11.90 3.08 -7.69
C GLY A 24 -11.05 4.32 -7.38
N GLN A 25 -11.64 5.29 -6.69
CA GLN A 25 -10.95 6.47 -6.17
C GLN A 25 -11.45 6.75 -4.76
N VAL A 26 -10.54 6.70 -3.79
CA VAL A 26 -10.87 6.80 -2.36
C VAL A 26 -10.69 8.20 -1.78
N ALA A 27 -9.75 8.98 -2.32
CA ALA A 27 -9.46 10.36 -1.90
C ALA A 27 -8.58 11.08 -2.94
N PRO A 28 -8.38 12.41 -2.83
CA PRO A 28 -7.31 13.13 -3.52
C PRO A 28 -5.92 12.56 -3.18
N LEU A 29 -4.94 12.74 -4.07
CA LEU A 29 -3.58 12.20 -3.88
C LEU A 29 -2.91 12.67 -2.58
N GLU A 30 -3.12 13.94 -2.21
CA GLU A 30 -2.58 14.50 -0.97
C GLU A 30 -3.10 13.76 0.26
N GLU A 31 -4.40 13.47 0.32
CA GLU A 31 -5.01 12.70 1.41
C GLU A 31 -4.58 11.22 1.38
N ILE A 32 -4.41 10.63 0.19
CA ILE A 32 -3.87 9.27 0.05
C ILE A 32 -2.49 9.18 0.70
N LEU A 33 -1.62 10.17 0.47
CA LEU A 33 -0.25 10.15 0.99
C LEU A 33 -0.18 10.61 2.45
N TYR A 34 -0.82 11.72 2.80
CA TYR A 34 -0.59 12.45 4.05
C TYR A 34 -1.81 12.53 4.97
N GLY A 35 -2.97 12.09 4.50
CA GLY A 35 -4.23 12.16 5.23
C GLY A 35 -4.92 13.53 5.19
N PRO A 36 -6.04 13.69 5.91
CA PRO A 36 -6.67 12.69 6.78
C PRO A 36 -7.16 11.48 6.00
N ALA A 37 -7.19 10.30 6.64
CA ALA A 37 -7.78 9.11 6.03
C ALA A 37 -9.29 9.14 6.26
N PRO A 38 -10.13 9.11 5.20
CA PRO A 38 -11.58 9.12 5.35
C PRO A 38 -12.14 7.79 5.87
N VAL A 39 -11.38 6.69 5.72
CA VAL A 39 -11.75 5.33 6.14
C VAL A 39 -10.56 4.62 6.80
N ALA A 40 -10.83 3.63 7.64
CA ALA A 40 -9.81 2.90 8.41
C ALA A 40 -9.15 1.72 7.67
N GLU A 41 -9.41 1.55 6.37
CA GLU A 41 -8.96 0.39 5.58
C GLU A 41 -7.49 0.45 5.15
N GLY A 42 -6.76 1.53 5.50
CA GLY A 42 -5.34 1.68 5.15
C GLY A 42 -5.08 2.09 3.69
N THR A 43 -6.12 2.52 2.97
CA THR A 43 -6.03 2.98 1.57
C THR A 43 -5.68 4.47 1.42
N ALA A 44 -5.58 5.20 2.54
CA ALA A 44 -5.20 6.61 2.61
C ALA A 44 -4.32 6.89 3.84
N ASN A 45 -3.71 8.08 3.90
CA ASN A 45 -2.72 8.46 4.89
C ASN A 45 -1.55 7.46 5.03
N LEU A 46 -0.97 7.06 3.89
CA LEU A 46 0.11 6.06 3.83
C LEU A 46 1.35 6.47 4.65
N VAL A 47 1.70 7.77 4.65
CA VAL A 47 2.84 8.29 5.42
C VAL A 47 2.54 8.28 6.91
N GLY A 48 1.32 8.64 7.33
CA GLY A 48 0.92 8.55 8.73
C GLY A 48 0.86 7.11 9.22
N ALA A 49 0.38 6.17 8.40
CA ALA A 49 0.39 4.75 8.68
C ALA A 49 1.82 4.23 8.89
N LEU A 50 2.74 4.55 7.98
CA LEU A 50 4.16 4.20 8.09
C LEU A 50 4.80 4.75 9.38
N ARG A 51 4.59 6.04 9.68
CA ARG A 51 5.10 6.67 10.92
C ARG A 51 4.56 5.98 12.17
N ARG A 52 3.27 5.62 12.17
CA ARG A 52 2.65 4.88 13.28
C ARG A 52 3.26 3.50 13.43
N SER A 53 3.43 2.74 12.34
CA SER A 53 4.09 1.43 12.37
C SER A 53 5.51 1.51 12.92
N MET A 54 6.32 2.46 12.46
CA MET A 54 7.67 2.72 12.98
C MET A 54 7.64 3.05 14.47
N ALA A 55 6.78 3.97 14.91
CA ALA A 55 6.64 4.33 16.32
C ALA A 55 6.23 3.15 17.21
N THR A 56 5.26 2.32 16.77
CA THR A 56 4.80 1.16 17.53
C THR A 56 5.82 0.03 17.63
N THR A 57 6.80 0.01 16.71
CA THR A 57 7.87 -0.99 16.67
C THR A 57 9.20 -0.45 17.20
N GLY A 58 9.24 0.81 17.68
CA GLY A 58 10.40 1.41 18.32
C GLY A 58 11.43 2.02 17.38
N TYR A 59 11.06 2.34 16.13
CA TYR A 59 11.95 2.92 15.13
C TYR A 59 11.60 4.37 14.80
N SER A 60 12.62 5.21 14.60
CA SER A 60 12.49 6.61 14.19
C SER A 60 13.08 6.90 12.81
N ASP A 61 13.82 5.95 12.23
CA ASP A 61 14.45 6.05 10.91
C ASP A 61 14.08 4.86 10.01
N LEU A 62 13.94 5.13 8.71
CA LEU A 62 13.52 4.15 7.72
C LEU A 62 14.55 3.04 7.50
N LYS A 63 15.86 3.36 7.59
CA LYS A 63 16.91 2.36 7.40
C LYS A 63 16.95 1.40 8.57
N GLU A 64 16.80 1.91 9.80
CA GLU A 64 16.70 1.07 10.99
C GLU A 64 15.43 0.21 10.99
N PHE A 65 14.30 0.76 10.54
CA PHE A 65 13.03 0.03 10.46
C PHE A 65 13.08 -1.22 9.55
N GLN A 66 14.01 -1.28 8.58
CA GLN A 66 14.24 -2.49 7.76
C GLN A 66 14.71 -3.70 8.58
N ARG A 67 15.10 -3.51 9.85
CA ARG A 67 15.55 -4.57 10.78
C ARG A 67 14.47 -5.01 11.77
N VAL A 68 13.24 -4.52 11.63
CA VAL A 68 12.12 -4.90 12.51
C VAL A 68 11.91 -6.42 12.49
N GLU A 69 11.56 -6.99 13.64
CA GLU A 69 11.17 -8.39 13.72
C GLU A 69 9.88 -8.65 12.93
N VAL A 70 9.82 -9.77 12.21
CA VAL A 70 8.68 -10.17 11.39
C VAL A 70 8.23 -11.55 11.81
N VAL A 71 6.91 -11.75 11.83
CA VAL A 71 6.28 -13.05 12.07
C VAL A 71 5.61 -13.56 10.79
N VAL A 72 5.60 -14.88 10.59
CA VAL A 72 4.89 -15.52 9.48
C VAL A 72 3.54 -16.01 9.97
N ALA A 73 2.46 -15.62 9.28
CA ALA A 73 1.10 -16.04 9.58
C ALA A 73 0.48 -16.82 8.39
N PRO A 74 -0.31 -17.88 8.62
CA PRO A 74 -0.69 -18.41 9.93
C PRO A 74 0.46 -19.17 10.63
N TYR A 75 0.51 -19.12 11.96
CA TYR A 75 1.40 -19.99 12.74
C TYR A 75 0.89 -21.43 12.66
N GLN A 76 1.62 -22.31 11.99
CA GLN A 76 1.43 -23.75 12.18
C GLN A 76 2.15 -24.12 13.48
N ALA A 77 1.39 -24.22 14.58
CA ALA A 77 1.88 -24.90 15.77
C ALA A 77 2.05 -26.38 15.41
N HIS A 78 3.28 -26.88 15.47
CA HIS A 78 3.54 -28.31 15.45
C HIS A 78 3.15 -28.94 16.79
#